data_AF-Q93MI9-F1
#
_entry.id   AF-Q93MI9-F1
#
_cell.length_a   1.000
_cell.length_b   1.000
_cell.length_c   1.000
_cell.angle_alpha   90.00
_cell.angle_beta   90.00
_cell.angle_gamma   90.00
#
_symmetry.space_group_name_H-M   'P 1'
#
loop_
_entity.id
_entity.type
_entity.pdbx_description
1 polymer ?
#
loop_
_entity_poly.entity_id
_entity_poly.type
_entity_poly.pdbx_seq_one_letter_code
_entity_poly.pdbx_strand_id
1 'polypeptide(L)' 'MAEKRAHLADTLSKGRVIKKTKPVPVADTFANKDVALDRRTTIYLSQDNWKALKLRSVEEDKNLSELINDLVADYLSAK' A
#
# COMPACT_ATOMS: atom_id res chain seq x y z
N MET A 1 -26.07 -5.25 10.63
CA MET A 1 -24.86 -4.51 10.23
C MET A 1 -24.37 -3.75 11.44
N ALA A 2 -23.32 -4.21 12.13
CA ALA A 2 -22.80 -3.50 13.30
C ALA A 2 -22.03 -2.26 12.84
N GLU A 3 -22.47 -1.08 13.25
CA GLU A 3 -21.73 0.17 13.06
C GLU A 3 -20.40 0.05 13.81
N LYS A 4 -19.30 -0.16 13.06
CA LYS A 4 -17.95 -0.05 13.64
C LYS A 4 -17.73 1.41 13.98
N ARG A 5 -17.86 1.75 15.27
CA ARG A 5 -17.43 3.04 15.81
C ARG A 5 -15.95 3.21 15.48
N ALA A 6 -15.63 4.20 14.65
CA ALA A 6 -14.25 4.55 14.37
C ALA A 6 -13.62 5.09 15.66
N HIS A 7 -12.78 4.30 16.31
CA HIS A 7 -12.12 4.72 17.54
C HIS A 7 -10.94 5.62 17.19
N LEU A 8 -10.82 6.77 17.87
CA LEU A 8 -9.68 7.68 17.73
C LEU A 8 -8.34 6.98 18.06
N ALA A 9 -8.38 5.90 18.83
CA ALA A 9 -7.21 5.07 19.11
C ALA A 9 -6.71 4.29 17.87
N ASP A 10 -7.58 3.99 16.90
CA ASP A 10 -7.20 3.29 15.67
C ASP A 10 -6.50 4.23 14.68
N THR A 11 -6.81 5.53 14.74
CA THR A 11 -6.17 6.56 13.91
C THR A 11 -4.88 7.09 14.54
N LEU A 12 -4.86 7.24 15.85
CA LEU A 12 -3.67 7.58 16.63
C LEU A 12 -2.89 6.30 16.94
N SER A 13 -2.19 5.76 15.93
CA SER A 13 -1.23 4.66 16.11
C SER A 13 -0.38 4.91 17.36
N LYS A 14 -0.57 4.06 18.38
CA LYS A 14 0.20 4.10 19.63
C LYS A 14 1.68 4.00 19.28
N GLY A 15 2.41 5.11 19.38
CA GLY A 15 3.86 5.17 19.21
C GLY A 15 4.40 5.94 18.00
N ARG A 16 3.57 6.55 17.15
CA ARG A 16 4.10 7.42 16.09
C ARG A 16 4.52 8.78 16.67
N VAL A 17 5.72 8.83 17.23
CA VAL A 17 6.44 10.10 17.41
C VAL A 17 6.56 10.70 16.01
N ILE A 18 5.77 11.75 15.73
CA ILE A 18 5.95 12.57 14.54
C ILE A 18 7.31 13.23 14.71
N LYS A 19 8.38 12.55 14.28
CA LYS A 19 9.71 13.13 14.21
C LYS A 19 9.58 14.29 13.24
N LYS A 20 9.57 15.51 13.75
CA LYS A 20 9.68 16.71 12.91
C LYS A 20 10.99 16.58 12.15
N THR A 21 10.91 16.21 10.88
CA THR A 21 12.06 16.09 10.00
C THR A 21 12.69 17.46 9.84
N LYS A 22 14.03 17.52 9.81
CA LYS A 22 14.74 18.77 9.53
C LYS A 22 14.30 19.29 8.15
N PRO A 23 14.06 20.60 7.99
CA PRO A 23 13.65 21.16 6.71
C PRO A 23 14.73 20.89 5.66
N VAL A 24 14.31 20.33 4.51
CA VAL A 24 15.18 19.96 3.40
C VAL A 24 14.99 20.98 2.26
N PRO A 25 16.08 21.45 1.60
CA PRO A 25 15.98 22.31 0.44
C PRO A 25 15.14 21.69 -0.69
N VAL A 26 14.41 22.53 -1.41
CA VAL A 26 13.49 22.08 -2.48
C VAL A 26 14.23 21.30 -3.57
N ALA A 27 15.44 21.73 -3.93
CA ALA A 27 16.28 21.05 -4.92
C ALA A 27 16.62 19.59 -4.51
N ASP A 28 16.88 19.35 -3.22
CA ASP A 28 17.25 18.03 -2.70
C ASP A 28 16.05 17.08 -2.56
N THR A 29 14.84 17.64 -2.53
CA THR A 29 13.57 16.89 -2.52
C THR A 29 13.32 16.18 -3.86
N PHE A 30 13.80 16.78 -4.96
CA PHE A 30 13.66 16.22 -6.29
C PHE A 30 14.82 15.29 -6.66
N ALA A 31 16.00 15.50 -6.08
CA ALA A 31 17.19 14.70 -6.34
C ALA A 31 17.19 13.32 -5.65
N ASN A 32 16.62 13.20 -4.44
CA ASN A 32 16.57 11.94 -3.67
C ASN A 32 15.35 11.06 -3.99
N LYS A 33 15.01 10.90 -5.27
CA LYS A 33 14.02 9.88 -5.66
C LYS A 33 14.72 8.59 -6.06
N ASP A 34 15.43 7.98 -5.10
CA ASP A 34 15.31 6.53 -5.02
C ASP A 34 13.81 6.26 -5.00
N VAL A 35 13.34 5.41 -5.92
CA VAL A 35 11.93 5.08 -6.06
C VAL A 35 11.47 4.55 -4.71
N ALA A 36 10.86 5.43 -3.91
CA ALA A 36 10.42 5.08 -2.59
C ALA A 36 9.39 3.96 -2.76
N LEU A 37 9.80 2.74 -2.40
CA LEU A 37 9.00 1.51 -2.42
C LEU A 37 7.71 1.64 -1.58
N ASP A 38 7.57 2.75 -0.83
CA ASP A 38 6.45 3.07 0.05
C ASP A 38 5.32 3.85 -0.64
N ARG A 39 5.38 4.08 -1.96
CA ARG A 39 4.26 4.68 -2.71
C ARG A 39 3.10 3.70 -2.82
N ARG A 40 2.11 3.85 -1.94
CA ARG A 40 0.84 3.11 -2.00
C ARG A 40 -0.08 3.70 -3.06
N THR A 41 -0.56 2.87 -3.97
CA THR A 41 -1.52 3.26 -5.01
C THR A 41 -2.88 2.65 -4.70
N THR A 42 -3.94 3.46 -4.73
CA THR A 42 -5.32 2.99 -4.63
C THR A 42 -5.79 2.52 -6.00
N ILE A 43 -6.28 1.28 -6.09
CA ILE A 43 -6.77 0.68 -7.33
C ILE A 43 -8.23 0.29 -7.12
N TYR A 44 -9.07 0.58 -8.11
CA TYR A 44 -10.46 0.16 -8.14
C TYR A 44 -10.60 -1.11 -8.96
N LEU A 45 -11.22 -2.13 -8.37
CA LEU A 45 -11.41 -3.44 -8.98
C LEU A 45 -12.89 -3.82 -8.91
N SER A 46 -13.33 -4.65 -9.86
CA SER A 46 -14.67 -5.26 -9.79
C SER A 46 -14.77 -6.15 -8.55
N GLN A 47 -16.00 -6.38 -8.08
CA GLN A 47 -16.24 -7.21 -6.90
C GLN A 47 -15.72 -8.64 -7.09
N ASP A 48 -15.84 -9.19 -8.30
CA ASP A 48 -15.40 -10.54 -8.62
C ASP A 48 -13.87 -10.64 -8.60
N ASN A 49 -13.18 -9.65 -9.17
CA ASN A 49 -11.72 -9.58 -9.13
C ASN A 49 -11.20 -9.44 -7.69
N TRP A 50 -11.92 -8.70 -6.84
CA TRP A 50 -11.56 -8.54 -5.43
C TRP A 50 -11.69 -9.85 -4.64
N LYS A 51 -12.75 -10.63 -4.92
CA LYS A 51 -12.93 -11.96 -4.32
C LYS A 51 -11.83 -12.92 -4.76
N ALA A 52 -11.54 -12.97 -6.05
CA ALA A 52 -10.50 -13.83 -6.61
C ALA A 52 -9.11 -13.50 -6.02
N LEU A 53 -8.76 -12.22 -5.93
CA LEU A 53 -7.51 -11.77 -5.32
C LEU A 53 -7.40 -12.18 -3.84
N LYS A 54 -8.49 -12.02 -3.08
CA LYS A 54 -8.50 -12.37 -1.66
C LYS A 54 -8.38 -13.88 -1.44
N LEU A 55 -9.05 -14.68 -2.27
CA LEU A 55 -8.97 -16.13 -2.20
C LEU A 55 -7.53 -16.60 -2.46
N ARG A 56 -6.92 -16.08 -3.53
CA ARG A 56 -5.54 -16.38 -3.91
C ARG A 56 -4.51 -15.92 -2.87
N SER A 57 -4.74 -14.78 -2.22
CA SER A 57 -3.90 -14.30 -1.10
C SER A 57 -3.89 -15.27 0.08
N VAL A 58 -5.01 -15.93 0.37
CA VAL A 58 -5.09 -16.94 1.44
C VAL A 58 -4.42 -18.25 1.03
N GLU A 59 -4.56 -18.65 -0.24
CA GLU A 59 -3.97 -19.88 -0.76
C GLU A 59 -2.44 -19.83 -0.85
N GLU A 60 -1.89 -18.68 -1.28
CA GLU A 60 -0.44 -18.50 -1.44
C GLU A 60 0.25 -17.98 -0.16
N ASP A 61 -0.49 -17.69 0.92
CA ASP A 61 -0.01 -17.03 2.14
C ASP A 61 0.81 -15.75 1.86
N LYS A 62 0.41 -15.02 0.81
CA LYS A 62 1.07 -13.80 0.33
C LYS A 62 0.21 -12.57 0.60
N ASN A 63 0.89 -11.45 0.80
CA ASN A 63 0.19 -10.17 0.93
C ASN A 63 -0.39 -9.75 -0.42
N LEU A 64 -1.55 -9.06 -0.41
CA LEU A 64 -2.19 -8.55 -1.62
C LEU A 64 -1.26 -7.66 -2.45
N SER A 65 -0.41 -6.87 -1.80
CA SER A 65 0.56 -6.02 -2.49
C SER A 65 1.62 -6.82 -3.24
N GLU A 66 2.09 -7.92 -2.66
CA GLU A 66 3.08 -8.81 -3.28
C GLU A 66 2.45 -9.51 -4.48
N LEU A 67 1.23 -10.00 -4.32
CA LEU A 67 0.50 -10.69 -5.38
C LEU A 67 0.16 -9.76 -6.55
N ILE A 68 -0.16 -8.49 -6.28
CA ILE A 68 -0.35 -7.47 -7.33
C ILE A 68 0.97 -7.14 -8.02
N ASN A 69 2.08 -7.05 -7.28
CA ASN A 69 3.39 -6.82 -7.88
C ASN A 69 3.81 -7.97 -8.81
N ASP A 70 3.61 -9.22 -8.39
CA ASP A 70 3.86 -10.41 -9.22
C ASP A 70 3.03 -10.33 -10.52
N LEU A 71 1.72 -10.06 -10.42
CA LEU A 71 0.84 -9.91 -11.57
C LEU A 71 1.25 -8.78 -12.52
N VAL A 72 1.70 -7.65 -11.98
CA VAL A 72 2.17 -6.51 -12.79
C VAL A 72 3.50 -6.84 -13.47
N ALA A 73 4.42 -7.53 -12.77
CA ALA A 73 5.68 -7.96 -13.34
C ALA A 73 5.48 -8.99 -14.47
N ASP A 74 4.56 -9.94 -14.28
CA ASP A 74 4.17 -10.90 -15.32
C ASP A 74 3.56 -10.20 -16.54
N TYR A 75 2.66 -9.22 -16.31
CA TYR A 75 2.06 -8.45 -17.41
C TYR A 75 3.09 -7.61 -18.19
N LEU A 76 4.06 -7.01 -17.49
CA LEU A 76 5.09 -6.19 -18.12
C LEU A 76 6.16 -7.03 -18.84
N SER A 77 6.42 -8.25 -18.37
CA SER A 77 7.37 -9.17 -19.01
C SER A 77 6.77 -9.94 -20.19
N ALA A 78 5.46 -10.15 -20.20
CA ALA A 78 4.72 -10.74 -21.32
C ALA A 78 4.44 -9.76 -22.48
N LYS A 79 4.93 -8.52 -22.39
CA LYS A 79 4.72 -7.44 -23.36
C LYS A 79 6.00 -7.08 -24.08
#